data_AF-A0A7X1B6D9-F1
#
_entry.id   AF-A0A7X1B6D9-F1
#
_cell.length_a   1.000
_cell.length_b   1.000
_cell.length_c   1.000
_cell.angle_alpha   90.00
_cell.angle_beta   90.00
_cell.angle_gamma   90.00
#
_symmetry.space_group_name_H-M   'P 1'
#
loop_
_entity.id
_entity.type
_entity.pdbx_description
1 polymer ?
#
loop_
_entity_poly.entity_id
_entity_poly.type
_entity_poly.pdbx_seq_one_letter_code
_entity_poly.pdbx_strand_id
1 'polypeptide(L)'
;MDLDEQTLEEFVRTERASYQLEGLGMDESLVLSDLRSGIKRDFEELREESVCESRHGSCNLAGTKPVDFAEQLVDLGEGRKVICGIRFLGMNLARPFVKLTANFAWESTEQILSTYQCLLADRFAMFSPKWIQVMTPSGGGNAGGSLELVCGALLFAQNKKSEIEPPLELRSPASLDYDWYRKIYDEFFAENPAMRDWVQCNPREEMEESFSLGLLREGFLDGRRIGLIAAIREPYLGHDALYFIEIALEASCRGRGLGAVMQQRFLEEELGAGMLAWGTIDRRNLSSLRTAISNGRKITRGEMFLEL
;
A
#
# COMPACT_ATOMS: atom_id res chain seq x y z
N MET A 1 -23.65 -14.74 -6.91
CA MET A 1 -24.39 -13.77 -6.08
C MET A 1 -23.84 -12.42 -6.44
N ASP A 2 -24.70 -11.46 -6.75
CA ASP A 2 -24.28 -10.11 -7.07
C ASP A 2 -24.33 -9.24 -5.83
N LEU A 3 -23.55 -8.16 -5.84
CA LEU A 3 -23.46 -7.24 -4.73
C LEU A 3 -24.62 -6.24 -4.84
N ASP A 4 -25.74 -6.56 -4.20
CA ASP A 4 -26.87 -5.62 -4.12
C ASP A 4 -26.51 -4.37 -3.30
N GLU A 5 -27.28 -3.30 -3.49
CA GLU A 5 -26.98 -1.99 -2.88
C GLU A 5 -26.94 -2.07 -1.35
N GLN A 6 -27.85 -2.80 -0.72
CA GLN A 6 -27.88 -2.94 0.73
C GLN A 6 -26.61 -3.64 1.24
N THR A 7 -26.22 -4.73 0.58
CA THR A 7 -25.02 -5.49 0.90
C THR A 7 -23.76 -4.63 0.71
N LEU A 8 -23.70 -3.86 -0.38
CA LEU A 8 -22.60 -2.93 -0.64
C LEU A 8 -22.45 -1.89 0.49
N GLU A 9 -23.56 -1.30 0.96
CA GLU A 9 -23.52 -0.35 2.07
C GLU A 9 -23.01 -0.95 3.39
N GLU A 10 -23.30 -2.23 3.65
CA GLU A 10 -22.77 -2.94 4.81
C GLU A 10 -21.25 -3.13 4.69
N PHE A 11 -20.76 -3.54 3.51
CA PHE A 11 -19.32 -3.62 3.24
C PHE A 11 -18.63 -2.27 3.38
N VAL A 12 -19.20 -1.19 2.81
CA VAL A 12 -18.65 0.17 2.92
C VAL A 12 -18.49 0.58 4.38
N ARG A 13 -19.50 0.31 5.22
CA ARG A 13 -19.46 0.64 6.64
C ARG A 13 -18.36 -0.12 7.39
N THR A 14 -18.23 -1.42 7.14
CA THR A 14 -17.19 -2.24 7.76
C THR A 14 -15.80 -1.85 7.26
N GLU A 15 -15.65 -1.62 5.96
CA GLU A 15 -14.42 -1.16 5.33
C GLU A 15 -13.98 0.18 5.94
N ARG A 16 -14.90 1.15 6.08
CA ARG A 16 -14.65 2.43 6.73
C ARG A 16 -14.17 2.29 8.18
N ALA A 17 -14.72 1.33 8.92
CA ALA A 17 -14.34 1.06 10.31
C ALA A 17 -12.92 0.49 10.44
N SER A 18 -12.34 -0.02 9.35
CA SER A 18 -10.94 -0.46 9.34
C SER A 18 -9.93 0.68 9.19
N TYR A 19 -10.38 1.94 9.01
CA TYR A 19 -9.49 3.12 8.91
C TYR A 19 -9.44 3.96 10.20
N GLN A 20 -8.27 4.54 10.48
CA GLN A 20 -8.03 5.60 11.48
C GLN A 20 -7.80 6.94 10.77
N LEU A 21 -8.87 7.73 10.61
CA LEU A 21 -8.83 8.98 9.82
C LEU A 21 -8.86 10.24 10.70
N GLU A 22 -8.87 10.09 12.02
CA GLU A 22 -9.06 11.20 12.95
C GLU A 22 -7.93 12.24 12.84
N GLY A 23 -8.34 13.50 12.65
CA GLY A 23 -7.43 14.63 12.56
C GLY A 23 -6.71 14.79 11.23
N LEU A 24 -7.11 14.05 10.18
CA LEU A 24 -6.62 14.27 8.80
C LEU A 24 -7.42 15.33 8.04
N GLY A 25 -8.58 15.75 8.56
CA GLY A 25 -9.43 16.77 7.93
C GLY A 25 -10.12 16.28 6.66
N MET A 26 -10.35 14.97 6.55
CA MET A 26 -10.98 14.34 5.40
C MET A 26 -12.50 14.53 5.41
N ASP A 27 -13.09 14.63 4.22
CA ASP A 27 -14.54 14.68 4.02
C ASP A 27 -15.09 13.25 4.02
N GLU A 28 -15.86 12.92 5.07
CA GLU A 28 -16.45 11.59 5.22
C GLU A 28 -17.35 11.20 4.03
N SER A 29 -18.01 12.15 3.37
CA SER A 29 -18.82 11.86 2.20
C SER A 29 -17.99 11.40 0.99
N LEU A 30 -16.82 12.01 0.79
CA LEU A 30 -15.87 11.59 -0.25
C LEU A 30 -15.26 10.23 0.07
N VAL A 31 -14.89 10.00 1.33
CA VAL A 31 -14.39 8.69 1.79
C VAL A 31 -15.41 7.58 1.51
N LEU A 32 -16.66 7.76 1.94
CA LEU A 32 -17.70 6.74 1.74
C LEU A 32 -18.02 6.54 0.25
N SER A 33 -17.99 7.60 -0.56
CA SER A 33 -18.18 7.52 -2.01
C SER A 33 -17.07 6.74 -2.70
N ASP A 34 -15.81 6.99 -2.32
CA ASP A 34 -14.65 6.32 -2.88
C ASP A 34 -14.63 4.84 -2.49
N LEU A 35 -14.86 4.51 -1.21
CA LEU A 35 -14.96 3.13 -0.74
C LEU A 35 -16.07 2.35 -1.45
N ARG A 36 -17.26 2.95 -1.60
CA ARG A 36 -18.38 2.34 -2.35
C ARG A 36 -17.98 2.02 -3.78
N SER A 37 -17.38 2.99 -4.46
CA SER A 37 -16.96 2.85 -5.85
C SER A 37 -15.84 1.82 -6.00
N GLY A 38 -14.86 1.83 -5.09
CA GLY A 38 -13.74 0.89 -5.06
C GLY A 38 -14.19 -0.55 -4.82
N ILE A 39 -14.99 -0.81 -3.77
CA ILE A 39 -15.49 -2.16 -3.47
C ILE A 39 -16.28 -2.72 -4.65
N LYS A 40 -17.18 -1.91 -5.23
CA LYS A 40 -17.99 -2.34 -6.37
C LYS A 40 -17.12 -2.63 -7.60
N ARG A 41 -16.26 -1.69 -7.98
CA ARG A 41 -15.35 -1.83 -9.12
C ARG A 41 -14.47 -3.06 -8.97
N ASP A 42 -13.79 -3.21 -7.83
CA ASP A 42 -12.90 -4.33 -7.57
C ASP A 42 -13.66 -5.66 -7.66
N PHE A 43 -14.85 -5.75 -7.05
CA PHE A 43 -15.66 -6.97 -7.10
C PHE A 43 -16.13 -7.31 -8.51
N GLU A 44 -16.53 -6.32 -9.31
CA GLU A 44 -16.97 -6.50 -10.69
C GLU A 44 -15.80 -6.88 -11.61
N GLU A 45 -14.73 -6.08 -11.62
CA GLU A 45 -13.53 -6.27 -12.46
C GLU A 45 -12.87 -7.62 -12.18
N LEU A 46 -12.67 -7.99 -10.91
CA LEU A 46 -12.01 -9.23 -10.53
C LEU A 46 -12.86 -10.48 -10.79
N ARG A 47 -14.10 -10.32 -11.26
CA ARG A 47 -14.98 -11.40 -11.72
C ARG A 47 -15.14 -11.41 -13.25
N GLU A 48 -14.65 -10.39 -13.95
CA GLU A 48 -14.71 -10.35 -15.40
C GLU A 48 -13.94 -11.53 -15.99
N GLU A 49 -14.52 -12.14 -17.03
CA GLU A 49 -13.95 -13.32 -17.68
C GLU A 49 -12.55 -13.04 -18.23
N SER A 50 -12.36 -11.89 -18.89
CA SER A 50 -11.07 -11.44 -19.43
C SER A 50 -9.99 -11.28 -18.35
N VAL A 51 -10.35 -10.73 -17.18
CA VAL A 51 -9.44 -10.57 -16.03
C VAL A 51 -9.08 -11.94 -15.46
N CYS A 52 -10.06 -12.82 -15.31
CA CYS A 52 -9.85 -14.19 -14.83
C CYS A 52 -8.95 -15.00 -15.78
N GLU A 53 -9.17 -14.89 -17.09
CA GLU A 53 -8.33 -15.52 -18.12
C GLU A 53 -6.90 -15.00 -18.11
N SER A 54 -6.74 -13.68 -18.02
CA SER A 54 -5.42 -13.03 -17.92
C SER A 54 -4.64 -13.51 -16.68
N ARG A 55 -5.30 -13.57 -15.52
CA ARG A 55 -4.71 -14.03 -14.26
C ARG A 55 -4.35 -15.52 -14.32
N HIS A 56 -5.26 -16.35 -14.83
CA HIS A 56 -5.00 -17.78 -15.02
C HIS A 56 -3.84 -18.03 -15.99
N GLY A 57 -3.81 -17.33 -17.13
CA GLY A 57 -2.73 -17.43 -18.11
C GLY A 57 -1.38 -16.99 -17.55
N SER A 58 -1.35 -15.91 -16.75
CA SER A 58 -0.14 -15.42 -16.11
C SER A 58 0.38 -16.34 -15.00
N CYS A 59 -0.52 -16.97 -14.23
CA CYS A 59 -0.14 -17.87 -13.15
C CYS A 59 0.21 -19.28 -13.66
N ASN A 60 -0.49 -19.76 -14.70
CA ASN A 60 -0.30 -21.06 -15.34
C ASN A 60 -0.20 -22.23 -14.33
N LEU A 61 -1.12 -22.27 -13.36
CA LEU A 61 -1.16 -23.28 -12.30
C LEU A 61 -1.96 -24.51 -12.73
N ALA A 62 -1.33 -25.69 -12.66
CA ALA A 62 -1.97 -26.94 -13.04
C ALA A 62 -3.21 -27.23 -12.19
N GLY A 63 -4.29 -27.70 -12.84
CA GLY A 63 -5.54 -28.06 -12.18
C GLY A 63 -6.44 -26.89 -11.81
N THR A 64 -6.07 -25.65 -12.17
CA THR A 64 -6.91 -24.46 -12.01
C THR A 64 -7.64 -24.11 -13.31
N LYS A 65 -8.67 -23.29 -13.21
CA LYS A 65 -9.46 -22.71 -14.30
C LYS A 65 -9.56 -21.20 -14.10
N PRO A 66 -9.83 -20.40 -15.16
CA PRO A 66 -10.03 -18.95 -15.04
C PRO A 66 -10.98 -18.57 -13.90
N VAL A 67 -12.14 -19.23 -13.80
CA VAL A 67 -13.15 -18.95 -12.77
C VAL A 67 -12.65 -19.14 -11.33
N ASP A 68 -11.61 -19.95 -11.10
CA ASP A 68 -11.06 -20.16 -9.76
C ASP A 68 -10.32 -18.90 -9.23
N PHE A 69 -9.96 -17.96 -10.13
CA PHE A 69 -9.35 -16.68 -9.79
C PHE A 69 -10.38 -15.57 -9.53
N ALA A 70 -11.65 -15.81 -9.85
CA ALA A 70 -12.70 -14.82 -9.70
C ALA A 70 -12.91 -14.43 -8.23
N GLU A 71 -13.21 -13.16 -7.97
CA GLU A 71 -13.66 -12.73 -6.65
C GLU A 71 -15.02 -13.35 -6.32
N GLN A 72 -15.20 -13.85 -5.11
CA GLN A 72 -16.41 -14.58 -4.71
C GLN A 72 -17.11 -13.85 -3.57
N LEU A 73 -18.43 -13.69 -3.69
CA LEU A 73 -19.29 -13.30 -2.58
C LEU A 73 -19.87 -14.55 -1.94
N VAL A 74 -19.50 -14.83 -0.70
CA VAL A 74 -19.89 -16.02 0.06
C VAL A 74 -20.79 -15.61 1.23
N ASP A 75 -21.96 -16.24 1.32
CA ASP A 75 -22.89 -16.11 2.45
C ASP A 75 -22.48 -17.07 3.57
N LEU A 76 -22.26 -16.54 4.77
CA LEU A 76 -21.90 -17.28 5.98
C LEU A 76 -23.09 -17.52 6.92
N GLY A 77 -24.30 -17.12 6.49
CA GLY A 77 -25.52 -17.16 7.28
C GLY A 77 -25.72 -15.92 8.16
N GLU A 78 -26.97 -15.70 8.58
CA GLU A 78 -27.36 -14.60 9.50
C GLU A 78 -27.02 -13.19 8.96
N GLY A 79 -27.02 -13.03 7.63
CA GLY A 79 -26.68 -11.76 6.98
C GLY A 79 -25.17 -11.47 6.89
N ARG A 80 -24.32 -12.37 7.40
CA ARG A 80 -22.86 -12.24 7.30
C ARG A 80 -22.40 -12.73 5.94
N LYS A 81 -21.65 -11.88 5.23
CA LYS A 81 -21.10 -12.14 3.91
C LYS A 81 -19.63 -11.75 3.87
N VAL A 82 -18.88 -12.46 3.05
CA VAL A 82 -17.47 -12.19 2.79
C VAL A 82 -17.24 -12.16 1.29
N ILE A 83 -16.56 -11.11 0.83
CA ILE A 83 -15.90 -11.07 -0.46
C ILE A 83 -14.52 -11.71 -0.28
N CYS A 84 -14.19 -12.71 -1.08
CA CYS A 84 -12.90 -13.39 -1.00
C CYS A 84 -12.33 -13.77 -2.36
N GLY A 85 -11.00 -13.83 -2.42
CA GLY A 85 -10.28 -14.21 -3.63
C GLY A 85 -8.83 -14.57 -3.36
N ILE A 86 -8.27 -15.40 -4.23
CA ILE A 86 -6.86 -15.80 -4.19
C ILE A 86 -5.97 -14.66 -4.70
N ARG A 87 -4.81 -14.45 -4.05
CA ARG A 87 -3.76 -13.51 -4.45
C ARG A 87 -2.39 -14.15 -4.21
N PHE A 88 -1.35 -13.53 -4.78
CA PHE A 88 0.03 -13.98 -4.66
C PHE A 88 0.91 -12.81 -4.26
N LEU A 89 1.59 -12.92 -3.12
CA LEU A 89 2.34 -11.81 -2.55
C LEU A 89 3.51 -11.44 -3.47
N GLY A 90 3.54 -10.19 -3.94
CA GLY A 90 4.55 -9.72 -4.91
C GLY A 90 4.58 -10.55 -6.19
N MET A 91 3.43 -11.06 -6.64
CA MET A 91 3.30 -11.95 -7.80
C MET A 91 4.06 -13.29 -7.67
N ASN A 92 4.51 -13.64 -6.47
CA ASN A 92 5.20 -14.89 -6.22
C ASN A 92 4.20 -16.04 -6.03
N LEU A 93 4.12 -16.94 -7.02
CA LEU A 93 3.20 -18.09 -7.01
C LEU A 93 3.43 -19.07 -5.85
N ALA A 94 4.63 -19.08 -5.25
CA ALA A 94 4.92 -19.88 -4.06
C ALA A 94 4.42 -19.22 -2.76
N ARG A 95 3.81 -18.03 -2.85
CA ARG A 95 3.29 -17.24 -1.73
C ARG A 95 1.79 -16.90 -1.90
N PRO A 96 0.93 -17.91 -2.10
CA PRO A 96 -0.51 -17.73 -2.22
C PRO A 96 -1.13 -17.30 -0.88
N PHE A 97 -2.10 -16.40 -0.94
CA PHE A 97 -2.93 -16.02 0.20
C PHE A 97 -4.35 -15.70 -0.23
N VAL A 98 -5.31 -15.84 0.69
CA VAL A 98 -6.71 -15.49 0.44
C VAL A 98 -7.01 -14.14 1.11
N LYS A 99 -7.42 -13.15 0.32
CA LYS A 99 -7.92 -11.87 0.83
C LYS A 99 -9.37 -12.05 1.26
N LEU A 100 -9.72 -11.56 2.45
CA LEU A 100 -11.10 -11.52 2.94
C LEU A 100 -11.51 -10.07 3.25
N THR A 101 -12.62 -9.65 2.68
CA THR A 101 -13.34 -8.43 3.05
C THR A 101 -14.71 -8.85 3.58
N ALA A 102 -15.09 -8.42 4.77
CA ALA A 102 -16.34 -8.81 5.43
C ALA A 102 -17.32 -7.64 5.52
N ASN A 103 -18.63 -7.91 5.52
CA ASN A 103 -19.67 -6.90 5.81
C ASN A 103 -19.98 -6.79 7.32
N PHE A 104 -19.11 -7.37 8.16
CA PHE A 104 -19.19 -7.38 9.61
C PHE A 104 -17.79 -7.24 10.23
N ALA A 105 -17.72 -6.78 11.47
CA ALA A 105 -16.45 -6.69 12.19
C ALA A 105 -16.03 -8.08 12.69
N TRP A 106 -14.77 -8.44 12.46
CA TRP A 106 -14.17 -9.61 13.08
C TRP A 106 -14.00 -9.40 14.59
N GLU A 107 -14.43 -10.37 15.39
CA GLU A 107 -14.31 -10.36 16.85
C GLU A 107 -12.92 -10.82 17.31
N SER A 108 -12.28 -11.71 16.54
CA SER A 108 -10.94 -12.22 16.85
C SER A 108 -10.25 -12.88 15.66
N THR A 109 -8.95 -13.15 15.79
CA THR A 109 -8.17 -13.92 14.82
C THR A 109 -8.65 -15.36 14.68
N GLU A 110 -9.15 -15.96 15.75
CA GLU A 110 -9.73 -17.31 15.76
C GLU A 110 -11.03 -17.35 14.94
N GLN A 111 -11.83 -16.28 14.97
CA GLN A 111 -13.03 -16.18 14.13
C GLN A 111 -12.66 -16.14 12.64
N ILE A 112 -11.62 -15.40 12.26
CA ILE A 112 -11.13 -15.34 10.88
C ILE A 112 -10.64 -16.73 10.43
N LEU A 113 -9.77 -17.35 11.22
CA LEU A 113 -9.19 -18.67 10.92
C LEU A 113 -10.27 -19.75 10.81
N SER A 114 -11.19 -19.82 11.77
CA SER A 114 -12.29 -20.80 11.76
C SER A 114 -13.26 -20.58 10.59
N THR A 115 -13.56 -19.32 10.23
CA THR A 115 -14.37 -19.01 9.06
C THR A 115 -13.71 -19.55 7.79
N TYR A 116 -12.41 -19.32 7.63
CA TYR A 116 -11.68 -19.85 6.49
C TYR A 116 -11.67 -21.39 6.48
N GLN A 117 -11.22 -22.01 7.57
CA GLN A 117 -11.06 -23.46 7.68
C GLN A 117 -12.37 -24.22 7.46
N CYS A 118 -13.48 -23.73 8.02
CA CYS A 118 -14.76 -24.42 7.99
C CYS A 118 -15.59 -24.12 6.73
N LEU A 119 -15.44 -22.93 6.12
CA LEU A 119 -16.38 -22.47 5.08
C LEU A 119 -15.72 -22.14 3.73
N LEU A 120 -14.41 -21.87 3.70
CA LEU A 120 -13.72 -21.36 2.52
C LEU A 120 -12.56 -22.24 2.03
N ALA A 121 -11.97 -23.09 2.88
CA ALA A 121 -10.75 -23.83 2.58
C ALA A 121 -10.84 -24.68 1.30
N ASP A 122 -11.94 -25.42 1.13
CA ASP A 122 -12.15 -26.28 -0.06
C ASP A 122 -12.15 -25.48 -1.37
N ARG A 123 -12.59 -24.21 -1.33
CA ARG A 123 -12.67 -23.34 -2.53
C ARG A 123 -11.30 -22.94 -3.05
N PHE A 124 -10.30 -22.88 -2.17
CA PHE A 124 -8.97 -22.39 -2.50
C PHE A 124 -7.89 -23.48 -2.35
N ALA A 125 -8.28 -24.73 -2.06
CA ALA A 125 -7.36 -25.83 -1.81
C ALA A 125 -6.37 -26.06 -2.97
N MET A 126 -6.79 -25.88 -4.22
CA MET A 126 -5.91 -26.02 -5.39
C MET A 126 -4.74 -25.03 -5.41
N PHE A 127 -4.87 -23.89 -4.74
CA PHE A 127 -3.82 -22.88 -4.64
C PHE A 127 -2.87 -23.10 -3.46
N SER A 128 -3.23 -24.00 -2.53
CA SER A 128 -2.46 -24.24 -1.30
C SER A 128 -2.09 -22.93 -0.56
N PRO A 129 -3.08 -22.05 -0.26
CA PRO A 129 -2.82 -20.77 0.38
C PRO A 129 -2.11 -20.95 1.72
N LYS A 130 -1.16 -20.05 2.00
CA LYS A 130 -0.37 -20.05 3.23
C LYS A 130 -0.88 -19.07 4.27
N TRP A 131 -1.62 -18.07 3.81
CA TRP A 131 -2.10 -16.99 4.66
C TRP A 131 -3.52 -16.55 4.29
N ILE A 132 -4.17 -15.93 5.27
CA ILE A 132 -5.36 -15.09 5.11
C ILE A 132 -4.92 -13.64 5.26
N GLN A 133 -5.39 -12.74 4.42
CA GLN A 133 -5.19 -11.30 4.56
C GLN A 133 -6.52 -10.61 4.84
N VAL A 134 -6.55 -9.79 5.89
CA VAL A 134 -7.63 -8.84 6.21
C VAL A 134 -7.05 -7.46 6.42
N MET A 135 -7.86 -6.43 6.26
CA MET A 135 -7.46 -5.05 6.57
C MET A 135 -7.91 -4.68 7.99
N THR A 136 -7.05 -3.99 8.73
CA THR A 136 -7.33 -3.53 10.08
C THR A 136 -6.79 -2.11 10.30
N PRO A 137 -7.23 -1.40 11.37
CA PRO A 137 -6.75 -0.05 11.68
C PRO A 137 -5.23 0.10 11.83
N SER A 138 -4.53 -0.97 12.20
CA SER A 138 -3.08 -0.95 12.50
C SER A 138 -2.29 -2.06 11.80
N GLY A 139 -2.92 -2.83 10.92
CA GLY A 139 -2.38 -4.09 10.40
C GLY A 139 -2.26 -5.17 11.48
N GLY A 140 -1.27 -6.06 11.33
CA GLY A 140 -0.90 -7.02 12.37
C GLY A 140 -0.67 -8.43 11.85
N GLY A 141 -0.99 -9.41 12.68
CA GLY A 141 -0.82 -10.83 12.35
C GLY A 141 0.63 -11.31 12.47
N ASN A 142 0.82 -12.60 12.23
CA ASN A 142 2.11 -13.30 12.39
C ASN A 142 2.94 -13.38 11.10
N ALA A 143 2.33 -13.12 9.94
CA ALA A 143 3.01 -13.04 8.65
C ALA A 143 2.91 -11.59 8.12
N GLY A 144 3.97 -11.03 7.52
CA GLY A 144 4.14 -9.66 6.93
C GLY A 144 2.98 -8.65 6.85
N GLY A 145 2.97 -7.79 5.83
CA GLY A 145 1.91 -6.80 5.59
C GLY A 145 2.37 -5.35 5.58
N SER A 146 1.71 -4.56 4.75
CA SER A 146 1.96 -3.13 4.55
C SER A 146 1.06 -2.28 5.45
N LEU A 147 1.55 -1.09 5.77
CA LEU A 147 0.82 -0.04 6.48
C LEU A 147 0.60 1.12 5.53
N GLU A 148 -0.59 1.71 5.57
CA GLU A 148 -0.93 2.95 4.87
C GLU A 148 -0.64 4.14 5.78
N LEU A 149 0.30 5.00 5.36
CA LEU A 149 0.73 6.16 6.14
C LEU A 149 0.36 7.46 5.43
N VAL A 150 -0.39 8.34 6.11
CA VAL A 150 -0.98 9.55 5.53
C VAL A 150 -0.63 10.78 6.36
N CYS A 151 -0.35 11.90 5.72
CA CYS A 151 -0.27 13.22 6.33
C CYS A 151 -1.09 14.23 5.53
N GLY A 152 -1.90 15.04 6.21
CA GLY A 152 -2.54 16.21 5.59
C GLY A 152 -1.69 17.47 5.77
N ALA A 153 -1.83 18.44 4.87
CA ALA A 153 -1.08 19.70 4.90
C ALA A 153 -1.11 20.43 6.27
N LEU A 154 -2.28 20.41 6.94
CA LEU A 154 -2.44 21.01 8.27
C LEU A 154 -1.59 20.30 9.33
N LEU A 155 -1.62 18.97 9.34
CA LEU A 155 -0.86 18.14 10.27
C LEU A 155 0.64 18.26 10.00
N PHE A 156 1.03 18.34 8.74
CA PHE A 156 2.42 18.58 8.34
C PHE A 156 2.93 19.92 8.89
N ALA A 157 2.18 21.01 8.67
CA ALA A 157 2.54 22.35 9.16
C ALA A 157 2.69 22.41 10.69
N GLN A 158 1.88 21.65 11.44
CA GLN A 158 1.96 21.58 12.90
C GLN A 158 3.16 20.77 13.41
N ASN A 159 3.62 19.77 12.65
CA ASN A 159 4.71 18.86 13.04
C ASN A 159 6.07 19.28 12.48
N LYS A 160 6.13 20.36 11.69
CA LYS A 160 7.38 20.88 11.14
C LYS A 160 8.37 21.16 12.27
N LYS A 161 9.50 20.44 12.26
CA LYS A 161 10.57 20.64 13.23
C LYS A 161 11.37 21.90 12.86
N SER A 162 11.66 22.74 13.85
CA SER A 162 12.44 23.97 13.70
C SER A 162 13.95 23.75 13.94
N GLU A 163 14.48 22.56 13.69
CA GLU A 163 15.89 22.25 13.96
C GLU A 163 16.82 22.87 12.89
N ILE A 164 18.10 23.02 13.23
CA ILE A 164 19.16 23.42 12.29
C ILE A 164 19.24 22.33 11.23
N GLU A 165 18.64 22.58 10.07
CA GLU A 165 18.63 21.62 8.98
C GLU A 165 20.01 21.47 8.35
N PRO A 166 20.43 20.25 7.98
CA PRO A 166 21.62 20.08 7.16
C PRO A 166 21.45 20.84 5.83
N PRO A 167 22.54 21.26 5.17
CA PRO A 167 22.50 21.98 3.88
C PRO A 167 22.13 21.01 2.74
N LEU A 168 20.94 20.44 2.81
CA LEU A 168 20.40 19.45 1.88
C LEU A 168 19.43 20.13 0.93
N GLU A 169 19.77 20.23 -0.34
CA GLU A 169 18.91 20.82 -1.36
C GLU A 169 18.14 19.74 -2.13
N LEU A 170 16.91 20.06 -2.52
CA LEU A 170 16.19 19.29 -3.54
C LEU A 170 16.30 20.02 -4.86
N ARG A 171 16.62 19.30 -5.93
CA ARG A 171 16.74 19.86 -7.27
C ARG A 171 15.94 19.04 -8.26
N SER A 172 15.25 19.70 -9.19
CA SER A 172 14.64 19.02 -10.33
C SER A 172 15.74 18.58 -11.29
N PRO A 173 15.83 17.29 -11.62
CA PRO A 173 16.81 16.84 -12.60
C PRO A 173 16.45 17.31 -14.01
N ALA A 174 17.47 17.52 -14.84
CA ALA A 174 17.26 17.80 -16.27
C ALA A 174 16.84 16.55 -17.07
N SER A 175 17.17 15.35 -16.56
CA SER A 175 16.85 14.06 -17.16
C SER A 175 16.82 12.97 -16.08
N LEU A 176 16.01 11.93 -16.27
CA LEU A 176 16.03 10.76 -15.38
C LEU A 176 17.30 9.92 -15.60
N ASP A 177 18.13 9.83 -14.57
CA ASP A 177 19.27 8.90 -14.50
C ASP A 177 18.87 7.63 -13.75
N TYR A 178 18.14 6.76 -14.46
CA TYR A 178 17.61 5.51 -13.90
C TYR A 178 18.72 4.51 -13.53
N ASP A 179 19.84 4.51 -14.26
CA ASP A 179 20.94 3.59 -13.99
C ASP A 179 21.64 3.92 -12.66
N TRP A 180 21.84 5.21 -12.36
CA TRP A 180 22.33 5.62 -11.04
C TRP A 180 21.35 5.26 -9.92
N TYR A 181 20.05 5.49 -10.12
CA TYR A 181 19.02 5.11 -9.15
C TYR A 181 19.04 3.61 -8.86
N ARG A 182 19.05 2.77 -9.91
CA ARG A 182 19.12 1.30 -9.78
C ARG A 182 20.39 0.87 -9.04
N LYS A 183 21.52 1.54 -9.27
CA LYS A 183 22.78 1.24 -8.59
C LYS A 183 22.67 1.39 -7.06
N ILE A 184 21.88 2.35 -6.54
CA ILE A 184 21.64 2.50 -5.10
C ILE A 184 21.04 1.22 -4.50
N TYR A 185 20.14 0.58 -5.25
CA TYR A 185 19.49 -0.68 -4.87
C TYR A 185 20.44 -1.88 -5.02
N ASP A 186 21.22 -1.95 -6.09
CA ASP A 186 22.22 -3.00 -6.28
C ASP A 186 23.20 -3.04 -5.10
N GLU A 187 23.67 -1.86 -4.66
CA GLU A 187 24.52 -1.71 -3.47
C GLU A 187 23.79 -2.11 -2.18
N PHE A 188 22.53 -1.66 -2.01
CA PHE A 188 21.71 -2.03 -0.84
C PHE A 188 21.52 -3.54 -0.71
N PHE A 189 21.22 -4.23 -1.82
CA PHE A 189 20.99 -5.68 -1.82
C PHE A 189 22.28 -6.50 -1.74
N ALA A 190 23.42 -5.95 -2.16
CA ALA A 190 24.71 -6.57 -1.92
C ALA A 190 25.02 -6.60 -0.41
N GLU A 191 24.69 -5.52 0.30
CA GLU A 191 24.86 -5.42 1.77
C GLU A 191 23.76 -6.17 2.54
N ASN A 192 22.54 -6.22 2.01
CA ASN A 192 21.36 -6.76 2.67
C ASN A 192 20.58 -7.77 1.78
N PRO A 193 21.16 -8.95 1.44
CA PRO A 193 20.51 -9.89 0.52
C PRO A 193 19.10 -10.33 0.93
N ALA A 194 18.85 -10.43 2.24
CA ALA A 194 17.56 -10.82 2.81
C ALA A 194 16.43 -9.79 2.57
N MET A 195 16.76 -8.56 2.14
CA MET A 195 15.78 -7.50 1.88
C MET A 195 15.21 -7.52 0.46
N ARG A 196 15.74 -8.35 -0.46
CA ARG A 196 15.26 -8.44 -1.85
C ARG A 196 13.79 -8.83 -1.99
N ASP A 197 13.27 -9.59 -1.03
CA ASP A 197 11.87 -10.04 -1.02
C ASP A 197 10.90 -8.98 -0.45
N TRP A 198 11.42 -7.88 0.10
CA TRP A 198 10.66 -6.92 0.89
C TRP A 198 10.81 -5.47 0.44
N VAL A 199 11.93 -5.14 -0.20
CA VAL A 199 12.17 -3.83 -0.80
C VAL A 199 12.39 -4.06 -2.27
N GLN A 200 11.67 -3.31 -3.09
CA GLN A 200 11.74 -3.38 -4.54
C GLN A 200 12.33 -2.08 -5.07
N CYS A 201 13.13 -2.19 -6.13
CA CYS A 201 13.50 -1.04 -6.93
C CYS A 201 12.34 -0.78 -7.88
N ASN A 202 11.82 0.44 -7.90
CA ASN A 202 10.68 0.77 -8.76
C ASN A 202 11.08 0.61 -10.24
N PRO A 203 10.14 0.13 -11.08
CA PRO A 203 10.36 0.03 -12.51
C PRO A 203 10.61 1.41 -13.12
N ARG A 204 11.24 1.43 -14.29
CA ARG A 204 11.62 2.67 -14.97
C ARG A 204 10.39 3.52 -15.28
N GLU A 205 9.32 2.87 -15.68
CA GLU A 205 8.06 3.49 -16.10
C GLU A 205 7.45 4.36 -14.98
N GLU A 206 7.44 3.87 -13.74
CA GLU A 206 6.95 4.63 -12.57
C GLU A 206 7.85 5.84 -12.27
N MET A 207 9.17 5.68 -12.40
CA MET A 207 10.13 6.78 -12.20
C MET A 207 10.04 7.83 -13.32
N GLU A 208 9.77 7.40 -14.55
CA GLU A 208 9.53 8.27 -15.71
C GLU A 208 8.21 9.05 -15.56
N GLU A 209 7.17 8.42 -15.03
CA GLU A 209 5.92 9.12 -14.70
C GLU A 209 6.17 10.25 -13.69
N SER A 210 6.81 9.94 -12.56
CA SER A 210 7.12 10.95 -11.54
C SER A 210 8.00 12.08 -12.09
N PHE A 211 8.99 11.74 -12.93
CA PHE A 211 9.80 12.73 -13.63
C PHE A 211 8.96 13.63 -14.54
N SER A 212 8.06 13.05 -15.34
CA SER A 212 7.20 13.80 -16.27
C SER A 212 6.22 14.73 -15.56
N LEU A 213 5.76 14.35 -14.36
CA LEU A 213 4.91 15.17 -13.50
C LEU A 213 5.69 16.27 -12.75
N GLY A 214 7.02 16.30 -12.89
CA GLY A 214 7.87 17.19 -12.12
C GLY A 214 7.86 16.89 -10.62
N LEU A 215 7.54 15.65 -10.23
CA LEU A 215 7.44 15.18 -8.84
C LEU A 215 8.63 14.29 -8.43
N LEU A 216 9.66 14.22 -9.27
CA LEU A 216 10.95 13.63 -8.94
C LEU A 216 11.96 14.74 -8.59
N ARG A 217 12.65 14.58 -7.46
CA ARG A 217 13.70 15.50 -6.98
C ARG A 217 14.95 14.72 -6.61
N GLU A 218 16.10 15.28 -6.93
CA GLU A 218 17.41 14.80 -6.48
C GLU A 218 17.84 15.53 -5.21
N GLY A 219 18.31 14.78 -4.22
CA GLY A 219 18.88 15.33 -3.00
C GLY A 219 20.36 15.63 -3.16
N PHE A 220 20.78 16.84 -2.79
CA PHE A 220 22.18 17.27 -2.79
C PHE A 220 22.61 17.71 -1.39
N LEU A 221 23.70 17.14 -0.86
CA LEU A 221 24.33 17.57 0.39
C LEU A 221 25.72 18.12 0.06
N ASP A 222 25.99 19.38 0.41
CA ASP A 222 27.24 20.07 0.10
C ASP A 222 27.62 19.99 -1.40
N GLY A 223 26.61 20.08 -2.28
CA GLY A 223 26.77 20.00 -3.74
C GLY A 223 26.96 18.59 -4.30
N ARG A 224 27.04 17.54 -3.46
CA ARG A 224 27.08 16.14 -3.89
C ARG A 224 25.66 15.55 -3.95
N ARG A 225 25.31 14.88 -5.05
CA ARG A 225 24.08 14.08 -5.16
C ARG A 225 24.13 12.92 -4.17
N ILE A 226 23.11 12.76 -3.33
CA ILE A 226 23.07 11.76 -2.24
C ILE A 226 21.87 10.81 -2.32
N GLY A 227 20.91 11.10 -3.19
CA GLY A 227 19.66 10.36 -3.25
C GLY A 227 18.62 11.01 -4.15
N LEU A 228 17.43 10.42 -4.19
CA LEU A 228 16.25 11.02 -4.83
C LEU A 228 15.00 10.76 -4.00
N ILE A 229 13.97 11.56 -4.24
CA ILE A 229 12.61 11.38 -3.74
C ILE A 229 11.66 11.55 -4.91
N ALA A 230 10.63 10.70 -4.97
CA ALA A 230 9.67 10.70 -6.05
C ALA A 230 8.26 10.43 -5.53
N ALA A 231 7.29 11.10 -6.13
CA ALA A 231 5.87 10.88 -5.91
C ALA A 231 5.09 10.91 -7.23
N ILE A 232 3.86 10.42 -7.21
CA ILE A 232 2.86 10.59 -8.28
C ILE A 232 1.59 11.22 -7.70
N ARG A 233 0.70 11.68 -8.59
CA ARG A 233 -0.63 12.15 -8.19
C ARG A 233 -1.58 10.97 -8.17
N GLU A 234 -1.90 10.50 -6.98
CA GLU A 234 -2.82 9.39 -6.79
C GLU A 234 -3.76 9.75 -5.64
N PRO A 235 -5.08 9.85 -5.89
CA PRO A 235 -6.05 10.19 -4.86
C PRO A 235 -6.02 9.20 -3.69
N TYR A 236 -6.35 9.70 -2.50
CA TYR A 236 -6.53 8.86 -1.32
C TYR A 236 -7.93 9.07 -0.76
N LEU A 237 -8.77 8.03 -0.84
CA LEU A 237 -10.15 8.03 -0.36
C LEU A 237 -10.97 9.22 -0.91
N GLY A 238 -10.86 9.45 -2.22
CA GLY A 238 -11.57 10.52 -2.92
C GLY A 238 -10.96 11.93 -2.78
N HIS A 239 -9.82 12.08 -2.10
CA HIS A 239 -9.11 13.36 -1.97
C HIS A 239 -7.87 13.45 -2.85
N ASP A 240 -7.58 14.66 -3.33
CA ASP A 240 -6.33 14.97 -4.02
C ASP A 240 -5.14 14.65 -3.11
N ALA A 241 -4.24 13.80 -3.62
CA ALA A 241 -3.09 13.38 -2.84
C ALA A 241 -1.84 13.12 -3.68
N LEU A 242 -0.70 13.13 -2.99
CA LEU A 242 0.58 12.67 -3.51
C LEU A 242 0.86 11.28 -2.94
N TYR A 243 1.09 10.30 -3.80
CA TYR A 243 1.57 8.98 -3.40
C TYR A 243 3.08 8.91 -3.51
N PHE A 244 3.75 8.65 -2.39
CA PHE A 244 5.20 8.46 -2.37
C PHE A 244 5.56 7.12 -2.99
N ILE A 245 6.21 7.15 -4.15
CA ILE A 245 6.75 5.94 -4.78
C ILE A 245 8.18 5.65 -4.31
N GLU A 246 9.00 6.67 -4.00
CA GLU A 246 10.41 6.44 -3.69
C GLU A 246 11.02 7.48 -2.73
N ILE A 247 11.89 7.00 -1.83
CA ILE A 247 12.90 7.78 -1.11
C ILE A 247 14.18 6.94 -1.04
N ALA A 248 15.11 7.19 -1.95
CA ALA A 248 16.36 6.44 -2.06
C ALA A 248 17.57 7.30 -1.67
N LEU A 249 18.49 6.72 -0.89
CA LEU A 249 19.75 7.35 -0.47
C LEU A 249 20.93 6.43 -0.75
N GLU A 250 22.04 7.03 -1.22
CA GLU A 250 23.34 6.36 -1.31
C GLU A 250 23.75 5.79 0.06
N ALA A 251 24.48 4.66 0.05
CA ALA A 251 24.83 3.92 1.27
C ALA A 251 25.51 4.81 2.34
N SER A 252 26.43 5.69 1.93
CA SER A 252 27.15 6.61 2.83
C SER A 252 26.28 7.66 3.53
N CYS A 253 25.03 7.82 3.11
CA CYS A 253 24.10 8.84 3.59
C CYS A 253 22.95 8.26 4.43
N ARG A 254 22.83 6.92 4.52
CA ARG A 254 21.79 6.24 5.30
C ARG A 254 22.03 6.39 6.81
N GLY A 255 20.95 6.26 7.60
CA GLY A 255 21.02 6.30 9.07
C GLY A 255 21.29 7.68 9.69
N ARG A 256 21.38 8.74 8.88
CA ARG A 256 21.72 10.12 9.32
C ARG A 256 20.51 11.07 9.39
N GLY A 257 19.29 10.55 9.28
CA GLY A 257 18.07 11.36 9.24
C GLY A 257 17.80 12.10 7.91
N LEU A 258 18.69 11.97 6.92
CA LEU A 258 18.58 12.72 5.65
C LEU A 258 17.31 12.39 4.85
N GLY A 259 16.80 11.15 4.93
CA GLY A 259 15.55 10.78 4.27
C GLY A 259 14.34 11.51 4.85
N ALA A 260 14.36 11.80 6.15
CA ALA A 260 13.31 12.61 6.77
C ALA A 260 13.38 14.06 6.30
N VAL A 261 14.59 14.64 6.22
CA VAL A 261 14.82 15.99 5.70
C VAL A 261 14.39 16.10 4.22
N MET A 262 14.73 15.11 3.38
CA MET A 262 14.28 15.08 1.98
C MET A 262 12.76 15.07 1.87
N GLN A 263 12.09 14.19 2.63
CA GLN A 263 10.63 14.14 2.61
C GLN A 263 10.00 15.43 3.15
N GLN A 264 10.57 16.04 4.19
CA GLN A 264 10.06 17.31 4.71
C GLN A 264 10.14 18.40 3.64
N ARG A 265 11.30 18.60 3.01
CA ARG A 265 11.48 19.62 1.96
C ARG A 265 10.58 19.38 0.76
N PHE A 266 10.44 18.11 0.36
CA PHE A 266 9.54 17.75 -0.73
C PHE A 266 8.09 18.11 -0.41
N LEU A 267 7.62 17.82 0.81
CA LEU A 267 6.27 18.19 1.22
C LEU A 267 6.09 19.71 1.35
N GLU A 268 7.12 20.46 1.74
CA GLU A 268 7.05 21.93 1.77
C GLU A 268 6.87 22.55 0.38
N GLU A 269 7.46 21.95 -0.65
CA GLU A 269 7.36 22.40 -2.03
C GLU A 269 6.07 21.93 -2.70
N GLU A 270 5.68 20.68 -2.48
CA GLU A 270 4.65 20.01 -3.30
C GLU A 270 3.29 19.83 -2.62
N LEU A 271 3.22 19.84 -1.28
CA LEU A 271 1.97 19.56 -0.57
C LEU A 271 1.08 20.81 -0.52
N GLY A 272 0.17 20.92 -1.48
CA GLY A 272 -0.82 21.99 -1.58
C GLY A 272 -1.80 22.02 -0.39
N ALA A 273 -2.42 23.18 -0.17
CA ALA A 273 -3.47 23.32 0.83
C ALA A 273 -4.64 22.37 0.53
N GLY A 274 -5.07 21.61 1.53
CA GLY A 274 -6.14 20.63 1.39
C GLY A 274 -5.74 19.29 0.74
N MET A 275 -4.49 19.15 0.29
CA MET A 275 -3.97 17.89 -0.22
C MET A 275 -3.49 16.97 0.90
N LEU A 276 -3.46 15.68 0.59
CA LEU A 276 -2.84 14.64 1.40
C LEU A 276 -1.52 14.17 0.77
N ALA A 277 -0.63 13.62 1.59
CA ALA A 277 0.48 12.81 1.13
C ALA A 277 0.36 11.43 1.77
N TRP A 278 0.42 10.38 0.97
CA TRP A 278 0.25 9.01 1.44
C TRP A 278 1.26 8.05 0.81
N GLY A 279 1.29 6.82 1.32
CA GLY A 279 2.14 5.77 0.80
C GLY A 279 2.01 4.50 1.64
N THR A 280 2.39 3.38 1.04
CA THR A 280 2.41 2.08 1.71
C THR A 280 3.83 1.71 2.13
N ILE A 281 4.00 1.22 3.36
CA ILE A 281 5.30 0.79 3.86
C ILE A 281 5.15 -0.59 4.51
N ASP A 282 5.96 -1.56 4.08
CA ASP A 282 6.04 -2.87 4.76
C ASP A 282 6.35 -2.68 6.25
N ARG A 283 5.57 -3.31 7.14
CA ARG A 283 5.71 -3.10 8.59
C ARG A 283 7.08 -3.47 9.16
N ARG A 284 7.89 -4.25 8.43
CA ARG A 284 9.27 -4.61 8.81
C ARG A 284 10.30 -3.60 8.33
N ASN A 285 9.95 -2.68 7.43
CA ASN A 285 10.81 -1.59 7.00
C ASN A 285 10.80 -0.45 8.05
N LEU A 286 11.36 -0.74 9.22
CA LEU A 286 11.37 0.16 10.37
C LEU A 286 12.04 1.51 10.06
N SER A 287 13.04 1.52 9.15
CA SER A 287 13.69 2.76 8.73
C SER A 287 12.71 3.70 8.04
N SER A 288 11.99 3.20 7.04
CA SER A 288 11.02 4.00 6.28
C SER A 288 9.83 4.42 7.13
N LEU A 289 9.35 3.55 8.03
CA LEU A 289 8.31 3.88 8.99
C LEU A 289 8.73 5.03 9.92
N ARG A 290 9.95 4.99 10.46
CA ARG A 290 10.47 6.06 11.33
C ARG A 290 10.57 7.38 10.56
N THR A 291 11.06 7.35 9.33
CA THR A 291 11.10 8.52 8.44
C THR A 291 9.69 9.10 8.23
N ALA A 292 8.72 8.25 7.86
CA ALA A 292 7.33 8.65 7.66
C ALA A 292 6.72 9.33 8.88
N ILE A 293 6.81 8.67 10.04
CA ILE A 293 6.24 9.14 11.30
C ILE A 293 6.91 10.42 11.77
N SER A 294 8.24 10.53 11.59
CA SER A 294 8.98 11.74 11.97
C SER A 294 8.55 12.99 11.20
N ASN A 295 7.96 12.81 10.01
CA ASN A 295 7.39 13.86 9.17
C ASN A 295 5.87 13.98 9.32
N GLY A 296 5.29 13.45 10.40
CA GLY A 296 3.88 13.61 10.73
C GLY A 296 2.92 12.73 9.94
N ARG A 297 3.41 11.74 9.16
CA ARG A 297 2.52 10.71 8.59
C ARG A 297 2.03 9.77 9.68
N LYS A 298 0.72 9.54 9.74
CA LYS A 298 0.05 8.63 10.68
C LYS A 298 -0.32 7.35 9.96
N ILE A 299 -0.26 6.23 10.67
CA ILE A 299 -0.86 4.98 10.19
C ILE A 299 -2.37 5.18 10.17
N THR A 300 -2.98 4.89 9.02
CA THR A 300 -4.43 5.02 8.81
C THR A 300 -5.09 3.67 8.58
N ARG A 301 -4.34 2.70 8.08
CA ARG A 301 -4.79 1.33 7.85
C ARG A 301 -3.59 0.41 7.74
N GLY A 302 -3.81 -0.90 7.84
CA GLY A 302 -2.78 -1.87 7.53
C GLY A 302 -3.32 -3.25 7.20
N GLU A 303 -2.46 -4.02 6.55
CA GLU A 303 -2.71 -5.42 6.26
C GLU A 303 -2.37 -6.28 7.49
N MET A 304 -3.27 -7.20 7.82
CA MET A 304 -3.04 -8.28 8.77
C MET A 304 -3.00 -9.59 8.00
N PHE A 305 -1.84 -10.26 7.97
CA PHE A 305 -1.76 -11.63 7.47
C PHE A 305 -1.70 -12.65 8.61
N LEU A 306 -2.59 -13.63 8.55
CA LEU A 306 -2.66 -14.77 9.47
C LEU A 306 -2.21 -16.03 8.75
N GLU A 307 -1.29 -16.78 9.34
CA GLU A 307 -0.84 -18.09 8.85
C GLU A 307 -1.92 -19.16 9.01
N LEU A 308 -2.04 -20.02 7.99
CA LEU A 308 -3.02 -21.12 7.90
C LEU A 308 -2.51 -22.44 8.46
#